data_AF-A0A383EYL5-F1
#
_entry.id   AF-A0A383EYL5-F1
#
_cell.length_a   1.000
_cell.length_b   1.000
_cell.length_c   1.000
_cell.angle_alpha   90.00
_cell.angle_beta   90.00
_cell.angle_gamma   90.00
#
_symmetry.space_group_name_H-M   'P 1'
#
loop_
_entity.id
_entity.type
_entity.pdbx_description
1 polymer ?
#
loop_
_entity_poly.entity_id
_entity_poly.type
_entity_poly.pdbx_seq_one_letter_code
_entity_poly.pdbx_strand_id
1 'polypeptide(L)'
;MKLTAKEFRSEKNKRLTLLGMSGVGKTHLAKLIGENGGWYHFSGDYHIGATYLKDEIINNIAKKMKQDPWLQNLLKNQSISVNSQVTFDNLEPISAFLGKVGNPEEGGLAIDEFIRRQGLFLEAEIKAMYDVPSFIKKSQQLGYDNFINDAGGSLCELED
;
A
#
# COMPACT_ATOMS: atom_id res chain seq x y z
N MET A 1 -12.51 10.52 21.59
CA MET A 1 -13.96 10.29 21.87
C MET A 1 -14.16 8.79 22.07
N LYS A 2 -14.72 8.35 23.19
CA LYS A 2 -15.07 6.93 23.40
C LYS A 2 -16.53 6.74 23.00
N LEU A 3 -16.78 5.97 21.94
CA LEU A 3 -18.11 5.56 21.49
C LEU A 3 -18.52 4.31 22.28
N THR A 4 -19.75 4.26 22.80
CA THR A 4 -20.31 3.04 23.38
C THR A 4 -20.73 2.05 22.28
N ALA A 5 -20.85 0.77 22.62
CA ALA A 5 -21.33 -0.24 21.67
C ALA A 5 -22.74 0.06 21.12
N LYS A 6 -23.61 0.67 21.94
CA LYS A 6 -24.96 1.05 21.51
C LYS A 6 -24.91 2.19 20.51
N GLU A 7 -24.16 3.24 20.81
CA GLU A 7 -23.97 4.39 19.91
C GLU A 7 -23.37 3.94 18.57
N PHE A 8 -22.39 3.03 18.61
CA PHE A 8 -21.74 2.53 17.39
C PHE A 8 -22.73 1.76 16.52
N ARG A 9 -23.55 0.88 17.12
CA ARG A 9 -24.55 0.11 16.39
C ARG A 9 -25.62 1.01 15.76
N SER A 10 -26.02 2.08 16.46
CA SER A 10 -27.02 3.05 15.96
C SER A 10 -26.50 4.00 14.89
N GLU A 11 -25.18 4.13 14.72
CA GLU A 11 -24.59 5.04 13.73
C GLU A 11 -24.97 4.61 12.30
N LYS A 12 -25.51 5.55 11.50
CA LYS A 12 -25.92 5.25 10.12
C LYS A 12 -24.70 5.06 9.21
N ASN A 13 -23.69 5.90 9.37
CA ASN A 13 -22.49 5.89 8.54
C ASN A 13 -21.26 5.51 9.35
N LYS A 14 -20.99 4.22 9.45
CA LYS A 14 -19.87 3.69 10.23
C LYS A 14 -18.56 3.87 9.47
N ARG A 15 -17.51 4.27 10.19
CA ARG A 15 -16.16 4.45 9.66
C ARG A 15 -15.20 3.71 10.57
N LEU A 16 -14.58 2.65 10.05
CA LEU A 16 -13.67 1.81 10.81
C LEU A 16 -12.27 1.90 10.21
N THR A 17 -11.27 1.86 11.07
CA THR A 17 -9.88 1.62 10.67
C THR A 17 -9.41 0.35 11.35
N LEU A 18 -8.95 -0.61 10.57
CA LEU A 18 -8.32 -1.82 11.08
C LEU A 18 -6.84 -1.54 11.28
N LEU A 19 -6.40 -1.63 12.54
CA LEU A 19 -5.00 -1.53 12.95
C LEU A 19 -4.58 -2.84 13.58
N GLY A 20 -3.35 -3.26 13.29
CA GLY A 20 -2.79 -4.49 13.81
C GLY A 20 -1.60 -4.96 12.99
N MET A 21 -0.83 -5.88 13.58
CA MET A 21 0.38 -6.42 12.95
C MET A 21 0.08 -7.09 11.59
N SER A 22 1.14 -7.29 10.80
CA SER A 22 1.04 -8.13 9.61
C SER A 22 0.57 -9.54 9.98
N GLY A 23 -0.30 -10.13 9.16
CA GLY A 23 -0.81 -11.50 9.37
C GLY A 23 -2.02 -11.65 10.29
N VAL A 24 -2.46 -10.63 11.04
CA VAL A 24 -3.63 -10.74 11.96
C VAL A 24 -4.99 -10.79 11.24
N GLY A 25 -5.01 -10.80 9.91
CA GLY A 25 -6.23 -10.96 9.11
C GLY A 25 -6.99 -9.67 8.78
N LYS A 26 -6.38 -8.48 8.91
CA LYS A 26 -7.03 -7.18 8.60
C LYS A 26 -7.63 -7.14 7.19
N THR A 27 -6.81 -7.43 6.18
CA THR A 27 -7.23 -7.46 4.77
C THR A 27 -8.30 -8.50 4.51
N HIS A 28 -8.23 -9.66 5.16
CA HIS A 28 -9.26 -10.70 5.02
C HIS A 28 -10.62 -10.20 5.55
N LEU A 29 -10.62 -9.60 6.74
CA LEU A 29 -11.82 -9.01 7.34
C LEU A 29 -12.37 -7.86 6.49
N ALA A 30 -11.50 -6.98 5.99
CA ALA A 30 -11.91 -5.84 5.17
C ALA A 30 -12.51 -6.26 3.82
N LYS A 31 -11.93 -7.27 3.17
CA LYS A 31 -12.51 -7.88 1.95
C LYS A 31 -13.88 -8.49 2.24
N LEU A 32 -14.00 -9.28 3.31
CA LEU A 32 -15.27 -9.94 3.67
C LEU A 32 -16.38 -8.93 3.96
N ILE A 33 -16.09 -7.85 4.70
CA ILE A 33 -17.06 -6.81 5.01
C ILE A 33 -17.36 -5.94 3.77
N GLY A 34 -16.37 -5.70 2.90
CA GLY A 34 -16.57 -4.97 1.65
C GLY A 34 -17.51 -5.72 0.69
N GLU A 35 -17.17 -6.98 0.39
CA GLU A 35 -17.90 -7.81 -0.58
C GLU A 35 -19.29 -8.19 -0.10
N ASN A 36 -19.43 -8.62 1.17
CA ASN A 36 -20.70 -9.14 1.69
C ASN A 36 -21.50 -8.11 2.49
N GLY A 37 -20.86 -7.06 2.99
CA GLY A 37 -21.48 -6.08 3.87
C GLY A 37 -21.84 -4.75 3.20
N GLY A 38 -21.43 -4.52 1.95
CA GLY A 38 -21.68 -3.25 1.25
C GLY A 38 -20.86 -2.08 1.81
N TRP A 39 -19.68 -2.35 2.36
CA TRP A 39 -18.77 -1.32 2.86
C TRP A 39 -17.79 -0.91 1.77
N TYR A 40 -17.44 0.37 1.74
CA TYR A 40 -16.33 0.82 0.92
C TYR A 40 -15.01 0.37 1.54
N HIS A 41 -14.27 -0.50 0.84
CA HIS A 41 -12.96 -0.98 1.28
C HIS A 41 -11.85 -0.09 0.71
N PHE A 42 -11.19 0.65 1.59
CA PHE A 42 -9.94 1.34 1.30
C PHE A 42 -8.77 0.47 1.78
N SER A 43 -7.95 -0.02 0.86
CA SER A 43 -6.70 -0.74 1.20
C SER A 43 -5.53 0.24 1.16
N GLY A 44 -4.90 0.44 2.32
CA GLY A 44 -3.72 1.28 2.46
C GLY A 44 -2.56 0.77 1.60
N ASP A 45 -2.26 -0.52 1.67
CA ASP A 45 -1.14 -1.14 0.93
C ASP A 45 -1.28 -0.99 -0.59
N TYR A 46 -2.49 -1.25 -1.11
CA TYR A 46 -2.79 -1.01 -2.52
C TYR A 46 -2.58 0.46 -2.88
N HIS A 47 -3.11 1.39 -2.08
CA HIS A 47 -3.02 2.82 -2.37
C HIS A 47 -1.57 3.34 -2.31
N ILE A 48 -0.77 2.85 -1.36
CA ILE A 48 0.68 3.12 -1.26
C ILE A 48 1.39 2.70 -2.54
N GLY A 49 1.24 1.43 -2.94
CA GLY A 49 1.94 0.89 -4.10
C GLY A 49 1.46 1.44 -5.44
N ALA A 50 0.15 1.62 -5.60
CA ALA A 50 -0.46 2.05 -6.85
C ALA A 50 -0.36 3.57 -7.07
N THR A 51 -0.20 4.37 -6.01
CA THR A 51 -0.16 5.83 -6.10
C THR A 51 1.21 6.39 -5.74
N TYR A 52 1.69 6.15 -4.52
CA TYR A 52 2.82 6.89 -3.95
C TYR A 52 4.19 6.25 -4.22
N LEU A 53 4.25 4.93 -4.38
CA LEU A 53 5.48 4.21 -4.72
C LEU A 53 5.55 3.76 -6.18
N LYS A 54 4.50 4.03 -6.98
CA LYS A 54 4.39 3.55 -8.35
C LYS A 54 5.62 3.93 -9.19
N ASP A 55 6.00 5.20 -9.17
CA ASP A 55 7.11 5.69 -9.98
C ASP A 55 8.46 5.17 -9.47
N GLU A 56 8.65 5.05 -8.16
CA GLU A 56 9.85 4.46 -7.56
C GLU A 56 10.04 2.99 -7.96
N ILE A 57 8.94 2.21 -7.95
CA ILE A 57 8.93 0.82 -8.42
C ILE A 57 9.30 0.75 -9.90
N ILE A 58 8.63 1.56 -10.75
CA ILE A 58 8.87 1.60 -12.20
C ILE A 58 10.32 2.01 -12.50
N ASN A 59 10.82 3.05 -11.84
CA ASN A 59 12.17 3.54 -12.03
C ASN A 59 13.23 2.51 -11.59
N ASN A 60 13.01 1.81 -10.47
CA ASN A 60 13.89 0.74 -10.02
C ASN A 60 13.96 -0.42 -11.03
N ILE A 61 12.82 -0.86 -11.56
CA ILE A 61 12.77 -1.92 -12.59
C ILE A 61 13.43 -1.44 -13.89
N ALA A 62 13.10 -0.23 -14.36
CA ALA A 62 13.70 0.34 -15.55
C ALA A 62 15.23 0.49 -15.43
N LYS A 63 15.74 0.86 -14.25
CA LYS A 63 17.19 0.94 -13.98
C LYS A 63 17.86 -0.43 -14.09
N LYS A 64 17.24 -1.49 -13.57
CA LYS A 64 17.72 -2.87 -13.71
C LYS A 64 17.70 -3.33 -15.17
N MET A 65 16.60 -3.11 -15.88
CA MET A 65 16.49 -3.46 -17.31
C MET A 65 17.53 -2.75 -18.18
N LYS A 66 17.89 -1.49 -17.86
CA LYS A 66 18.93 -0.73 -18.58
C LYS A 66 20.36 -1.28 -18.41
N GLN A 67 20.59 -2.25 -17.53
CA GLN A 67 21.87 -2.96 -17.43
C GLN A 67 22.08 -3.91 -18.62
N ASP A 68 20.98 -4.41 -19.21
CA ASP A 68 21.02 -5.15 -20.47
C ASP A 68 21.10 -4.15 -21.65
N PRO A 69 22.13 -4.20 -22.51
CA PRO A 69 22.28 -3.26 -23.61
C PRO A 69 21.15 -3.28 -24.64
N TRP A 70 20.52 -4.44 -24.87
CA TRP A 70 19.42 -4.59 -25.81
C TRP A 70 18.16 -3.91 -25.27
N LEU A 71 17.80 -4.17 -24.02
CA LEU A 71 16.69 -3.48 -23.34
C LEU A 71 16.95 -1.99 -23.18
N GLN A 72 18.19 -1.59 -22.91
CA GLN A 72 18.55 -0.18 -22.78
C GLN A 72 18.22 0.62 -24.04
N ASN A 73 18.51 0.07 -25.22
CA ASN A 73 18.21 0.73 -26.49
C ASN A 73 16.70 0.92 -26.69
N LEU A 74 15.91 -0.12 -26.42
CA LEU A 74 14.45 -0.10 -26.52
C LEU A 74 13.78 0.87 -25.54
N LEU A 75 14.33 1.02 -24.34
CA LEU A 75 13.85 2.00 -23.35
C LEU A 75 14.25 3.43 -23.71
N LYS A 76 15.46 3.64 -24.25
CA LYS A 76 15.96 4.98 -24.63
C LYS A 76 15.22 5.56 -25.82
N ASN A 77 14.93 4.75 -26.84
CA ASN A 77 14.19 5.18 -28.03
C ASN A 77 12.67 5.11 -27.85
N GLN A 78 12.19 4.86 -26.63
CA GLN A 78 10.77 4.76 -26.26
C GLN A 78 9.99 3.71 -27.06
N SER A 79 10.65 2.65 -27.55
CA SER A 79 9.98 1.53 -28.21
C SER A 79 9.22 0.63 -27.23
N ILE A 80 9.63 0.62 -25.95
CA ILE A 80 8.95 -0.08 -24.87
C ILE A 80 8.87 0.79 -23.61
N SER A 81 7.93 0.48 -22.72
CA SER A 81 7.77 1.12 -21.41
C SER A 81 7.56 0.10 -20.30
N VAL A 82 7.82 0.52 -19.06
CA VAL A 82 7.66 -0.29 -17.85
C VAL A 82 6.48 0.25 -17.05
N ASN A 83 5.61 -0.64 -16.57
CA ASN A 83 4.53 -0.30 -15.67
C ASN A 83 4.50 -1.25 -14.48
N SER A 84 4.10 -0.75 -13.31
CA SER A 84 3.87 -1.57 -12.11
C SER A 84 2.38 -1.92 -12.01
N GLN A 85 2.09 -3.21 -11.78
CA GLN A 85 0.74 -3.73 -11.63
C GLN A 85 0.48 -4.11 -10.17
N VAL A 86 0.35 -3.10 -9.30
CA VAL A 86 -0.11 -3.30 -7.92
C VAL A 86 -1.62 -3.48 -7.93
N THR A 87 -2.11 -4.52 -7.26
CA THR A 87 -3.55 -4.79 -7.09
C THR A 87 -3.87 -5.12 -5.64
N PHE A 88 -5.15 -5.24 -5.29
CA PHE A 88 -5.58 -5.68 -3.95
C PHE A 88 -5.12 -7.09 -3.58
N ASP A 89 -4.78 -7.92 -4.56
CA ASP A 89 -4.34 -9.31 -4.37
C ASP A 89 -2.85 -9.50 -4.69
N ASN A 90 -2.22 -8.50 -5.32
CA ASN A 90 -0.82 -8.55 -5.70
C ASN A 90 -0.06 -7.31 -5.20
N LEU A 91 0.64 -7.48 -4.08
CA LEU A 91 1.55 -6.50 -3.48
C LEU A 91 3.03 -6.85 -3.74
N GLU A 92 3.31 -7.85 -4.59
CA GLU A 92 4.67 -8.26 -4.95
C GLU A 92 5.53 -7.10 -5.47
N PRO A 93 5.02 -6.15 -6.30
CA PRO A 93 5.85 -5.03 -6.76
C PRO A 93 6.38 -4.15 -5.63
N ILE A 94 5.61 -3.99 -4.55
CA ILE A 94 6.04 -3.25 -3.35
C ILE A 94 7.15 -4.03 -2.65
N SER A 95 6.93 -5.32 -2.39
CA SER A 95 7.91 -6.17 -1.70
C SER A 95 9.23 -6.30 -2.48
N ALA A 96 9.15 -6.41 -3.81
CA ALA A 96 10.32 -6.46 -4.69
C ALA A 96 11.09 -5.12 -4.72
N PHE A 97 10.39 -4.00 -4.55
CA PHE A 97 11.03 -2.70 -4.39
C PHE A 97 11.67 -2.59 -3.01
N LEU A 98 10.96 -2.83 -1.91
CA LEU A 98 11.53 -2.71 -0.56
C LEU A 98 12.76 -3.62 -0.37
N GLY A 99 12.68 -4.86 -0.84
CA GLY A 99 13.77 -5.82 -0.75
C GLY A 99 14.15 -6.16 0.69
N LYS A 100 15.35 -6.70 0.86
CA LYS A 100 15.94 -7.05 2.17
C LYS A 100 17.38 -6.59 2.22
N VAL A 101 17.84 -6.17 3.39
CA VAL A 101 19.27 -5.94 3.62
C VAL A 101 20.03 -7.25 3.40
N GLY A 102 21.15 -7.19 2.68
CA GLY A 102 21.99 -8.36 2.44
C GLY A 102 23.08 -8.13 1.41
N ASN A 103 23.79 -9.19 1.03
CA ASN A 103 24.83 -9.14 0.00
C ASN A 103 24.23 -8.77 -1.37
N PRO A 104 24.64 -7.64 -2.00
CA PRO A 104 24.17 -7.26 -3.34
C PRO A 104 24.43 -8.30 -4.42
N GLU A 105 25.50 -9.09 -4.29
CA GLU A 105 25.84 -10.16 -5.24
C GLU A 105 24.90 -11.38 -5.13
N GLU A 106 24.21 -11.52 -3.99
CA GLU A 106 23.22 -12.58 -3.73
C GLU A 106 21.78 -12.04 -3.73
N GLY A 107 21.56 -10.83 -4.27
CA GLY A 107 20.23 -10.23 -4.41
C GLY A 107 19.74 -9.43 -3.20
N GLY A 108 20.59 -9.19 -2.21
CA GLY A 108 20.33 -8.27 -1.10
C GLY A 108 20.52 -6.79 -1.47
N LEU A 109 20.10 -5.90 -0.59
CA LEU A 109 20.34 -4.46 -0.68
C LEU A 109 21.45 -4.04 0.28
N ALA A 110 22.31 -3.12 -0.20
CA ALA A 110 23.17 -2.36 0.69
C ALA A 110 22.31 -1.59 1.70
N ILE A 111 22.81 -1.46 2.94
CA ILE A 111 22.05 -0.89 4.06
C ILE A 111 21.51 0.51 3.75
N ASP A 112 22.31 1.38 3.12
CA ASP A 112 21.91 2.74 2.78
C ASP A 112 20.73 2.77 1.80
N GLU A 113 20.73 1.86 0.81
CA GLU A 113 19.63 1.77 -0.16
C GLU A 113 18.38 1.19 0.49
N PHE A 114 18.52 0.20 1.37
CA PHE A 114 17.40 -0.32 2.15
C PHE A 114 16.75 0.78 3.01
N ILE A 115 17.56 1.54 3.77
CA ILE A 115 17.08 2.65 4.60
C ILE A 115 16.37 3.70 3.74
N ARG A 116 16.95 4.07 2.59
CA ARG A 116 16.31 5.01 1.66
C ARG A 116 14.93 4.52 1.22
N ARG A 117 14.79 3.25 0.86
CA ARG A 117 13.51 2.65 0.41
C ARG A 117 12.50 2.56 1.55
N GLN A 118 12.92 2.23 2.77
CA GLN A 118 12.06 2.26 3.95
C GLN A 118 11.56 3.68 4.25
N GLY A 119 12.41 4.71 4.08
CA GLY A 119 12.00 6.10 4.22
C GLY A 119 10.92 6.51 3.21
N LEU A 120 11.09 6.13 1.93
CA LEU A 120 10.08 6.36 0.90
C LEU A 120 8.75 5.65 1.22
N PHE A 121 8.82 4.43 1.72
CA PHE A 121 7.64 3.68 2.14
C PHE A 121 6.91 4.36 3.29
N LEU A 122 7.63 4.83 4.31
CA LEU A 122 7.06 5.58 5.43
C LEU A 122 6.36 6.86 4.95
N GLU A 123 7.00 7.64 4.07
CA GLU A 123 6.37 8.84 3.50
C GLU A 123 5.09 8.50 2.72
N ALA A 124 5.11 7.39 1.98
CA ALA A 124 3.95 6.91 1.23
C ALA A 124 2.81 6.45 2.16
N GLU A 125 3.11 5.74 3.25
CA GLU A 125 2.14 5.36 4.28
C GLU A 125 1.48 6.60 4.90
N ILE A 126 2.27 7.60 5.28
CA ILE A 126 1.77 8.86 5.85
C ILE A 126 0.81 9.54 4.87
N LYS A 127 1.21 9.70 3.61
CA LYS A 127 0.37 10.33 2.57
C LYS A 127 -0.92 9.53 2.33
N ALA A 128 -0.84 8.21 2.27
CA ALA A 128 -2.02 7.35 2.11
C ALA A 128 -3.02 7.51 3.27
N MET A 129 -2.55 7.70 4.50
CA MET A 129 -3.43 7.96 5.65
C MET A 129 -4.06 9.36 5.59
N TYR A 130 -3.35 10.37 5.08
CA TYR A 130 -3.93 11.70 4.85
C TYR A 130 -5.02 11.71 3.78
N ASP A 131 -5.05 10.74 2.87
CA ASP A 131 -6.10 10.62 1.85
C ASP A 131 -7.41 10.04 2.39
N VAL A 132 -7.37 9.29 3.50
CA VAL A 132 -8.54 8.58 4.06
C VAL A 132 -9.78 9.49 4.20
N PRO A 133 -9.70 10.74 4.73
CA PRO A 133 -10.87 11.63 4.79
C PRO A 133 -11.47 11.96 3.42
N SER A 134 -10.66 12.07 2.37
CA SER A 134 -11.14 12.31 1.01
C SER A 134 -11.87 11.08 0.45
N PHE A 135 -11.34 9.88 0.73
CA PHE A 135 -11.96 8.62 0.32
C PHE A 135 -13.25 8.31 1.07
N ILE A 136 -13.37 8.72 2.33
CA ILE A 136 -14.64 8.67 3.07
C ILE A 136 -15.72 9.53 2.38
N LYS A 137 -15.37 10.73 1.91
CA LYS A 137 -16.33 11.58 1.17
C LYS A 137 -16.69 10.97 -0.18
N LYS A 138 -15.69 10.42 -0.89
CA LYS A 138 -15.87 9.76 -2.17
C LYS A 138 -16.74 8.51 -2.05
N SER A 139 -16.58 7.71 -0.99
CA SER A 139 -17.38 6.50 -0.79
C SER A 139 -18.87 6.83 -0.65
N GLN A 140 -19.21 7.90 0.06
CA GLN A 140 -20.58 8.37 0.20
C GLN A 140 -21.18 8.82 -1.15
N GLN A 141 -20.40 9.52 -1.97
CA GLN A 141 -20.82 9.91 -3.33
C GLN A 141 -21.07 8.70 -4.24
N LEU A 142 -20.34 7.60 -4.00
CA LEU A 142 -20.50 6.33 -4.70
C LEU A 142 -21.62 5.45 -4.13
N GLY A 143 -22.37 5.94 -3.13
CA GLY A 143 -23.52 5.24 -2.54
C GLY A 143 -23.17 4.25 -1.41
N TYR A 144 -21.94 4.27 -0.90
CA TYR A 144 -21.57 3.44 0.24
C TYR A 144 -21.90 4.15 1.56
N ASP A 145 -22.72 3.51 2.39
CA ASP A 145 -23.07 4.03 3.71
C ASP A 145 -21.91 3.90 4.71
N ASN A 146 -21.13 2.83 4.62
CA ASN A 146 -20.07 2.51 5.56
C ASN A 146 -18.70 2.46 4.87
N PHE A 147 -17.65 2.71 5.65
CA PHE A 147 -16.27 2.79 5.17
C PHE A 147 -15.33 2.00 6.09
N ILE A 148 -14.43 1.22 5.49
CA ILE A 148 -13.37 0.52 6.20
C ILE A 148 -12.00 0.86 5.59
N ASN A 149 -11.11 1.34 6.45
CA ASN A 149 -9.69 1.54 6.17
C ASN A 149 -8.91 0.31 6.65
N ASP A 150 -8.46 -0.52 5.71
CA ASP A 150 -7.46 -1.56 5.94
C ASP A 150 -6.07 -0.89 5.90
N ALA A 151 -5.63 -0.38 7.05
CA ALA A 151 -4.37 0.35 7.16
C ALA A 151 -3.17 -0.62 7.13
N GLY A 152 -2.04 -0.12 6.65
CA GLY A 152 -0.76 -0.84 6.61
C GLY A 152 -0.38 -1.44 7.97
N GLY A 153 0.25 -2.60 7.94
CA GLY A 153 0.60 -3.36 9.14
C GLY A 153 2.05 -3.17 9.56
N SER A 154 2.35 -2.18 10.41
CA SER A 154 3.51 -2.25 11.33
C SER A 154 3.43 -1.20 12.45
N LEU A 155 2.40 -1.28 13.30
CA LEU A 155 2.59 -0.89 14.70
C LEU A 155 3.36 -2.04 15.36
N CYS A 156 4.68 -2.08 15.17
CA CYS A 156 5.53 -2.83 16.10
C CYS A 156 5.66 -1.97 17.35
N GLU A 157 5.27 -2.54 18.48
CA GLU A 157 5.53 -2.00 19.80
C GLU A 157 7.03 -1.72 19.92
N LEU A 158 7.35 -0.49 20.35
CA LEU A 158 8.58 -0.25 21.06
C LEU A 158 8.44 -1.02 22.37
N GLU A 159 8.90 -2.27 22.41
CA GLU A 159 9.21 -2.90 23.70
C GLU A 159 10.48 -2.22 24.24
N ASP A 160 10.42 -1.84 25.52
CA ASP A 160 11.47 -1.14 26.28
C ASP A 160 12.84 -1.85 26.25
#